data_AF-A0A9X4AAX8-F1
#
_entry.id   AF-A0A9X4AAX8-F1
#
_cell.length_a   1.000
_cell.length_b   1.000
_cell.length_c   1.000
_cell.angle_alpha   90.00
_cell.angle_beta   90.00
_cell.angle_gamma   90.00
#
_symmetry.space_group_name_H-M   'P 1'
#
loop_
_entity.id
_entity.type
_entity.pdbx_description
1 polymer ?
#
loop_
_entity_poly.entity_id
_entity_poly.type
_entity_poly.pdbx_seq_one_letter_code
_entity_poly.pdbx_strand_id
1 'polypeptide(L)'
;MLITKVSAQRRPGRYNIFLDGRYAFSASEKTIAEFVLLKGKELNDDQIEQIRQFDADAKASDLAAHFLSYEPRTVFEVLQYLKKHEISDEEANSAVSQLNELGYLDDRQYVRLFIKNDLRVGSDGPKSLLRKLTQKGVDPEISQVELDEIDDEDWIDVGQRVIKSMVHQVGKISQREIERKMRSKLLAHGFDGGISSEIISSLDLADDEDMQMEALKKQGIKAYKRFRRFDETERKFKIKKYLFSHGFSSGEIDAFLNGEVIDLSELAEY
;
A
#
# COMPACT_ATOMS: atom_id res chain seq x y z
N MET A 1 46.07 0.89 -30.53
CA MET A 1 45.96 -0.58 -30.38
C MET A 1 45.06 -1.13 -31.48
N LEU A 2 45.36 -2.30 -32.06
CA LEU A 2 44.62 -2.86 -33.20
C LEU A 2 43.68 -3.99 -32.75
N ILE A 3 42.42 -3.98 -33.20
CA ILE A 3 41.50 -5.12 -33.02
C ILE A 3 41.97 -6.29 -33.87
N THR A 4 42.49 -7.35 -33.24
CA THR A 4 43.00 -8.54 -33.93
C THR A 4 41.96 -9.65 -34.04
N LYS A 5 40.97 -9.68 -33.14
CA LYS A 5 39.90 -10.69 -33.13
C LYS A 5 38.65 -10.17 -32.42
N VAL A 6 37.50 -10.52 -32.98
CA VAL A 6 36.17 -10.39 -32.36
C VAL A 6 35.56 -11.78 -32.36
N SER A 7 35.12 -12.29 -31.20
CA SER A 7 34.53 -13.63 -31.12
C SER A 7 33.31 -13.65 -30.21
N ALA A 8 32.25 -14.32 -30.64
CA ALA A 8 31.04 -14.51 -29.85
C ALA A 8 31.32 -15.28 -28.56
N GLN A 9 30.64 -14.89 -27.47
CA GLN A 9 30.61 -15.64 -26.22
C GLN A 9 29.57 -16.76 -26.27
N ARG A 10 29.55 -17.62 -25.24
CA ARG A 10 28.52 -18.66 -25.08
C ARG A 10 27.11 -18.08 -24.91
N ARG A 11 27.00 -16.92 -24.26
CA ARG A 11 25.73 -16.19 -24.15
C ARG A 11 25.52 -15.38 -25.43
N PRO A 12 24.35 -15.50 -26.08
CA PRO A 12 24.06 -14.75 -27.30
C PRO A 12 24.09 -13.23 -27.02
N GLY A 13 24.46 -12.44 -28.05
CA GLY A 13 24.51 -10.98 -27.96
C GLY A 13 25.75 -10.39 -27.27
N ARG A 14 26.72 -11.21 -26.84
CA ARG A 14 27.99 -10.75 -26.23
C ARG A 14 29.20 -11.26 -26.97
N TYR A 15 30.22 -10.42 -27.08
CA TYR A 15 31.42 -10.67 -27.85
C TYR A 15 32.67 -10.28 -27.06
N ASN A 16 33.75 -11.04 -27.26
CA ASN A 16 35.08 -10.74 -26.72
C ASN A 16 35.89 -9.98 -27.78
N ILE A 17 36.46 -8.84 -27.39
CA ILE A 17 37.35 -8.01 -28.21
C ILE A 17 38.80 -8.28 -27.80
N PHE A 18 39.64 -8.57 -28.78
CA PHE A 18 41.08 -8.76 -28.60
C PHE A 18 41.84 -7.62 -29.26
N LEU A 19 42.69 -6.95 -28.49
CA LEU A 19 43.61 -5.91 -28.95
C LEU A 19 45.02 -6.46 -28.96
N ASP A 20 45.71 -6.30 -30.10
CA ASP A 20 47.11 -6.72 -30.27
C ASP A 20 47.36 -8.19 -29.83
N GLY A 21 46.34 -9.05 -30.02
CA GLY A 21 46.38 -10.48 -29.73
C GLY A 21 46.02 -10.88 -28.29
N ARG A 22 45.73 -9.91 -27.41
CA ARG A 22 45.33 -10.15 -26.02
C ARG A 22 43.87 -9.77 -25.81
N TYR A 23 43.21 -10.49 -24.90
CA TYR A 23 41.86 -10.11 -24.49
C TYR A 23 41.90 -8.71 -23.86
N ALA A 24 41.01 -7.82 -24.31
CA ALA A 24 40.95 -6.44 -23.83
C ALA A 24 39.66 -6.18 -23.02
N PHE A 25 38.50 -6.44 -23.63
CA PHE A 25 37.20 -6.25 -23.00
C PHE A 25 36.12 -7.05 -23.74
N SER A 26 34.92 -7.10 -23.16
CA SER A 26 33.73 -7.61 -23.83
C SER A 26 32.80 -6.49 -24.24
N ALA A 27 32.04 -6.68 -25.31
CA ALA A 27 31.05 -5.72 -25.79
C ALA A 27 29.73 -6.43 -26.15
N SER A 28 28.62 -5.74 -25.96
CA SER A 28 27.30 -6.12 -26.46
C SER A 28 27.22 -5.96 -27.98
N GLU A 29 26.22 -6.60 -28.59
CA GLU A 29 25.92 -6.43 -30.01
C GLU A 29 25.65 -4.96 -30.38
N LYS A 30 24.93 -4.23 -29.50
CA LYS A 30 24.67 -2.80 -29.64
C LYS A 30 25.97 -1.99 -29.64
N THR A 31 26.88 -2.28 -28.71
CA THR A 31 28.19 -1.61 -28.61
C THR A 31 29.07 -1.90 -29.84
N ILE A 32 29.05 -3.14 -30.35
CA ILE A 32 29.77 -3.49 -31.58
C ILE A 32 29.25 -2.69 -32.77
N ALA A 33 27.92 -2.57 -32.90
CA ALA A 33 27.30 -1.84 -33.99
C ALA A 33 27.60 -0.34 -33.90
N GLU A 34 27.41 0.27 -32.72
CA GLU A 34 27.60 1.71 -32.48
C GLU A 34 29.03 2.15 -32.81
N PHE A 35 30.03 1.43 -32.30
CA PHE A 35 31.43 1.77 -32.53
C PHE A 35 32.05 1.06 -33.74
N VAL A 36 31.29 0.29 -34.51
CA VAL A 36 31.80 -0.46 -35.68
C VAL A 36 33.06 -1.28 -35.32
N LEU A 37 32.96 -2.10 -34.27
CA LEU A 37 34.10 -2.86 -33.74
C LEU A 37 34.40 -4.09 -34.61
N LEU A 38 35.19 -3.86 -35.66
CA LEU A 38 35.61 -4.89 -36.62
C LEU A 38 37.11 -5.17 -36.54
N LYS A 39 37.52 -6.37 -36.93
CA LYS A 39 38.94 -6.73 -37.05
C LYS A 39 39.65 -5.74 -37.97
N GLY A 40 40.80 -5.24 -37.53
CA GLY A 40 41.58 -4.24 -38.26
C GLY A 40 41.29 -2.79 -37.86
N LYS A 41 40.28 -2.53 -37.02
CA LYS A 41 40.05 -1.19 -36.47
C LYS A 41 41.13 -0.85 -35.44
N GLU A 42 41.68 0.36 -35.52
CA GLU A 42 42.55 0.93 -34.49
C GLU A 42 41.73 1.68 -33.45
N LEU A 43 42.11 1.53 -32.19
CA LEU A 43 41.56 2.25 -31.04
C LEU A 43 42.68 2.88 -30.23
N ASN A 44 42.45 4.12 -29.78
CA ASN A 44 43.24 4.75 -28.73
C ASN A 44 42.61 4.51 -27.35
N ASP A 45 43.30 4.92 -26.28
CA ASP A 45 42.85 4.68 -24.90
C ASP A 45 41.52 5.41 -24.61
N ASP A 46 41.36 6.64 -25.09
CA ASP A 46 40.12 7.42 -24.93
C ASP A 46 38.92 6.72 -25.58
N GLN A 47 39.08 6.17 -26.78
CA GLN A 47 38.04 5.41 -27.48
C GLN A 47 37.71 4.12 -26.75
N ILE A 48 38.71 3.43 -26.19
CA ILE A 48 38.48 2.22 -25.40
C ILE A 48 37.64 2.56 -24.17
N GLU A 49 37.92 3.67 -23.50
CA GLU A 49 37.14 4.09 -22.34
C GLU A 49 35.72 4.50 -22.71
N GLN A 50 35.52 5.24 -23.82
CA GLN A 50 34.19 5.54 -24.36
C GLN A 50 33.38 4.28 -24.69
N ILE A 51 34.02 3.27 -25.29
CA ILE A 51 33.38 1.99 -25.61
C ILE A 51 32.96 1.26 -24.33
N ARG A 52 33.82 1.26 -23.31
CA ARG A 52 33.52 0.63 -22.01
C ARG A 52 32.34 1.30 -21.32
N GLN A 53 32.34 2.63 -21.28
CA GLN A 53 31.24 3.39 -20.69
C GLN A 53 29.92 3.11 -21.41
N PHE A 54 29.92 3.16 -22.75
CA PHE A 54 28.73 2.85 -23.53
C PHE A 54 28.23 1.42 -23.32
N ASP A 55 29.12 0.43 -23.22
CA ASP A 55 28.72 -0.95 -22.93
C ASP A 55 28.09 -1.11 -21.55
N ALA A 56 28.62 -0.39 -20.56
CA ALA A 56 28.11 -0.38 -19.21
C ALA A 56 26.72 0.27 -19.13
N ASP A 57 26.55 1.44 -19.77
CA ASP A 57 25.26 2.15 -19.86
C ASP A 57 24.21 1.31 -20.61
N ALA A 58 24.60 0.65 -21.71
CA ALA A 58 23.73 -0.24 -22.45
C ALA A 58 23.28 -1.44 -21.60
N LYS A 59 24.22 -2.05 -20.84
CA LYS A 59 23.90 -3.14 -19.92
C LYS A 59 22.92 -2.70 -18.82
N ALA A 60 23.15 -1.53 -18.22
CA ALA A 60 22.27 -0.98 -17.19
C ALA A 60 20.85 -0.73 -17.74
N SER A 61 20.77 -0.12 -18.93
CA SER A 61 19.50 0.16 -19.61
C SER A 61 18.73 -1.11 -19.97
N ASP A 62 19.40 -2.13 -20.51
CA ASP A 62 18.77 -3.40 -20.87
C ASP A 62 18.24 -4.13 -19.62
N LEU A 63 18.99 -4.11 -18.51
CA LEU A 63 18.56 -4.69 -17.24
C LEU A 63 17.33 -3.98 -16.68
N ALA A 64 17.32 -2.65 -16.68
CA ALA A 64 16.20 -1.85 -16.20
C ALA A 64 14.96 -2.03 -17.09
N ALA A 65 15.12 -1.99 -18.42
CA ALA A 65 14.03 -2.24 -19.36
C ALA A 65 13.43 -3.64 -19.19
N HIS A 66 14.27 -4.65 -18.98
CA HIS A 66 13.81 -6.00 -18.68
C HIS A 66 13.01 -6.04 -17.38
N PHE A 67 13.46 -5.35 -16.32
CA PHE A 67 12.74 -5.29 -15.04
C PHE A 67 11.37 -4.59 -15.16
N LEU A 68 11.30 -3.52 -15.95
CA LEU A 68 10.07 -2.78 -16.24
C LEU A 68 9.07 -3.58 -17.10
N SER A 69 9.55 -4.55 -17.88
CA SER A 69 8.67 -5.37 -18.74
C SER A 69 7.69 -6.28 -17.98
N TYR A 70 7.94 -6.54 -16.69
CA TYR A 70 7.10 -7.40 -15.86
C TYR A 70 5.91 -6.65 -15.25
N GLU A 71 6.16 -5.47 -14.68
CA GLU A 71 5.15 -4.61 -14.06
C GLU A 71 5.71 -3.19 -13.89
N PRO A 72 4.84 -2.17 -13.72
CA PRO A 72 5.28 -0.81 -13.41
C PRO A 72 6.16 -0.77 -12.15
N ARG A 73 7.20 0.08 -12.18
CA ARG A 73 8.15 0.29 -11.07
C ARG A 73 8.34 1.77 -10.80
N THR A 74 8.75 2.11 -9.58
CA THR A 74 9.26 3.45 -9.26
C THR A 74 10.73 3.59 -9.63
N VAL A 75 11.20 4.83 -9.74
CA VAL A 75 12.62 5.15 -9.94
C VAL A 75 13.48 4.49 -8.87
N PHE A 76 13.06 4.60 -7.61
CA PHE A 76 13.76 3.98 -6.49
C PHE A 76 13.87 2.46 -6.63
N GLU A 77 12.78 1.78 -7.00
CA GLU A 77 12.79 0.32 -7.21
C GLU A 77 13.76 -0.10 -8.33
N VAL A 78 13.83 0.68 -9.42
CA VAL A 78 14.77 0.43 -10.53
C VAL A 78 16.22 0.63 -10.07
N LEU A 79 16.53 1.70 -9.33
CA LEU A 79 17.87 1.93 -8.78
C LEU A 79 18.30 0.80 -7.84
N GLN A 80 17.40 0.35 -6.94
CA GLN A 80 17.70 -0.77 -6.05
C GLN A 80 17.91 -2.08 -6.82
N TYR A 81 17.17 -2.30 -7.91
CA TYR A 81 17.35 -3.46 -8.77
C TYR A 81 18.72 -3.43 -9.46
N LEU A 82 19.10 -2.32 -10.09
CA LEU A 82 20.39 -2.17 -10.76
C LEU A 82 21.57 -2.34 -9.79
N LYS A 83 21.46 -1.77 -8.58
CA LYS A 83 22.47 -1.94 -7.53
C LYS A 83 22.68 -3.40 -7.12
N LYS A 84 21.60 -4.20 -7.04
CA LYS A 84 21.68 -5.65 -6.78
C LYS A 84 22.38 -6.42 -7.90
N HIS A 85 22.44 -5.84 -9.10
CA HIS A 85 23.13 -6.38 -10.27
C HIS A 85 24.54 -5.81 -10.49
N GLU A 86 25.12 -5.20 -9.45
CA GLU A 86 26.49 -4.65 -9.44
C GLU A 86 26.70 -3.58 -10.53
N ILE A 87 25.64 -2.84 -10.87
CA ILE A 87 25.71 -1.63 -11.71
C ILE A 87 26.11 -0.46 -10.82
N SER A 88 27.01 0.39 -11.30
CA SER A 88 27.47 1.56 -10.55
C SER A 88 26.35 2.61 -10.41
N ASP A 89 26.43 3.47 -9.40
CA ASP A 89 25.42 4.51 -9.19
C ASP A 89 25.35 5.48 -10.40
N GLU A 90 26.48 5.75 -11.06
CA GLU A 90 26.55 6.59 -12.26
C GLU A 90 25.81 5.96 -13.45
N GLU A 91 26.13 4.70 -13.77
CA GLU A 91 25.46 3.92 -14.82
C GLU A 91 23.96 3.76 -14.55
N ALA A 92 23.58 3.53 -13.28
CA ALA A 92 22.19 3.37 -12.88
C ALA A 92 21.39 4.66 -13.05
N ASN A 93 21.96 5.80 -12.67
CA ASN A 93 21.32 7.11 -12.87
C ASN A 93 21.23 7.48 -14.35
N SER A 94 22.23 7.13 -15.16
CA SER A 94 22.21 7.30 -16.62
C SER A 94 21.05 6.50 -17.25
N ALA A 95 20.95 5.21 -16.92
CA ALA A 95 19.88 4.33 -17.40
C ALA A 95 18.49 4.80 -16.96
N VAL A 96 18.33 5.23 -15.70
CA VAL A 96 17.07 5.79 -15.18
C VAL A 96 16.69 7.07 -15.92
N SER A 97 17.64 7.98 -16.13
CA SER A 97 17.40 9.23 -16.86
C SER A 97 16.94 8.96 -18.28
N GLN A 98 17.62 8.07 -18.99
CA GLN A 98 17.25 7.66 -20.35
C GLN A 98 15.84 7.04 -20.39
N LEU A 99 15.52 6.14 -19.46
CA LEU A 99 14.20 5.48 -19.43
C LEU A 99 13.08 6.45 -19.06
N ASN A 100 13.37 7.46 -18.24
CA ASN A 100 12.44 8.54 -17.91
C ASN A 100 12.20 9.43 -19.14
N GLU A 101 13.25 9.85 -19.86
CA GLU A 101 13.12 10.62 -21.11
C GLU A 101 12.31 9.88 -22.19
N LEU A 102 12.46 8.57 -22.26
CA LEU A 102 11.68 7.71 -23.17
C LEU A 102 10.25 7.43 -22.69
N GLY A 103 9.88 7.87 -21.48
CA GLY A 103 8.56 7.68 -20.90
C GLY A 103 8.27 6.28 -20.36
N TYR A 104 9.29 5.43 -20.19
CA TYR A 104 9.14 4.10 -19.60
C TYR A 104 9.12 4.12 -18.07
N LEU A 105 9.60 5.22 -17.46
CA LEU A 105 9.71 5.38 -16.02
C LEU A 105 9.20 6.76 -15.61
N ASP A 106 8.11 6.79 -14.86
CA ASP A 106 7.47 8.03 -14.41
C ASP A 106 6.80 7.79 -13.06
N ASP A 107 7.39 8.33 -11.99
CA ASP A 107 6.89 8.17 -10.62
C ASP A 107 5.52 8.84 -10.43
N ARG A 108 5.24 9.96 -11.12
CA ARG A 108 3.93 10.62 -11.04
C ARG A 108 2.87 9.76 -11.71
N GLN A 109 3.16 9.19 -12.87
CA GLN A 109 2.26 8.23 -13.51
C GLN A 109 2.07 6.98 -12.66
N TYR A 110 3.12 6.47 -12.02
CA TYR A 110 3.04 5.35 -11.09
C TYR A 110 2.06 5.64 -9.95
N VAL A 111 2.18 6.82 -9.30
CA VAL A 111 1.30 7.28 -8.23
C VAL A 111 -0.16 7.30 -8.69
N ARG A 112 -0.45 7.91 -9.84
CA ARG A 112 -1.82 7.96 -10.41
C ARG A 112 -2.42 6.59 -10.57
N LEU A 113 -1.68 5.65 -11.16
CA LEU A 113 -2.13 4.27 -11.35
C LEU A 113 -2.34 3.56 -10.02
N PHE A 114 -1.45 3.80 -9.04
CA PHE A 114 -1.53 3.21 -7.71
C PHE A 114 -2.77 3.67 -6.95
N ILE A 115 -3.04 4.99 -6.92
CA ILE A 115 -4.24 5.58 -6.30
C ILE A 115 -5.49 5.07 -7.01
N LYS A 116 -5.55 5.17 -8.34
CA LYS A 116 -6.69 4.70 -9.14
C LYS A 116 -7.03 3.23 -8.90
N ASN A 117 -6.01 2.39 -8.75
CA ASN A 117 -6.22 0.98 -8.41
C ASN A 117 -6.82 0.81 -7.01
N ASP A 118 -6.34 1.57 -6.02
CA ASP A 118 -6.89 1.50 -4.65
C ASP A 118 -8.34 1.98 -4.57
N LEU A 119 -8.67 3.10 -5.24
CA LEU A 119 -10.05 3.59 -5.36
C LEU A 119 -10.98 2.51 -5.93
N ARG A 120 -10.51 1.73 -6.90
CA ARG A 120 -11.32 0.70 -7.56
C ARG A 120 -11.48 -0.59 -6.75
N VAL A 121 -10.41 -1.12 -6.17
CA VAL A 121 -10.40 -2.46 -5.55
C VAL A 121 -9.72 -2.53 -4.18
N GLY A 122 -9.03 -1.46 -3.79
CA GLY A 122 -8.27 -1.38 -2.56
C GLY A 122 -9.10 -1.00 -1.34
N SER A 123 -8.37 -0.66 -0.28
CA SER A 123 -8.92 -0.49 1.08
C SER A 123 -8.10 0.49 1.93
N ASP A 124 -7.23 1.28 1.30
CA ASP A 124 -6.31 2.17 1.98
C ASP A 124 -6.80 3.61 1.84
N GLY A 125 -6.87 4.32 2.96
CA GLY A 125 -7.14 5.76 2.94
C GLY A 125 -5.89 6.56 2.55
N PRO A 126 -6.05 7.88 2.35
CA PRO A 126 -4.98 8.76 1.83
C PRO A 126 -3.64 8.63 2.56
N LYS A 127 -3.66 8.58 3.91
CA LYS A 127 -2.42 8.49 4.71
C LYS A 127 -1.72 7.15 4.56
N SER A 128 -2.47 6.07 4.36
CA SER A 128 -1.88 4.74 4.14
C SER A 128 -1.25 4.66 2.76
N LEU A 129 -1.91 5.22 1.74
CA LEU A 129 -1.37 5.30 0.38
C LEU A 129 -0.09 6.14 0.34
N LEU A 130 -0.10 7.33 0.94
CA LEU A 130 1.09 8.17 1.06
C LEU A 130 2.26 7.39 1.67
N ARG A 131 2.04 6.71 2.81
CA ARG A 131 3.07 5.89 3.45
C ARG A 131 3.58 4.76 2.56
N LYS A 132 2.69 4.06 1.83
CA LYS A 132 3.07 2.97 0.91
C LYS A 132 3.90 3.48 -0.26
N LEU A 133 3.53 4.63 -0.84
CA LEU A 133 4.26 5.28 -1.93
C LEU A 133 5.64 5.77 -1.46
N THR A 134 5.72 6.37 -0.27
CA THR A 134 7.01 6.74 0.33
C THR A 134 7.90 5.52 0.60
N GLN A 135 7.34 4.39 1.06
CA GLN A 135 8.10 3.14 1.20
C GLN A 135 8.60 2.57 -0.13
N LYS A 136 7.91 2.89 -1.23
CA LYS A 136 8.35 2.60 -2.60
C LYS A 136 9.34 3.64 -3.15
N GLY A 137 9.75 4.59 -2.31
CA GLY A 137 10.75 5.62 -2.64
C GLY A 137 10.24 6.74 -3.53
N VAL A 138 8.92 6.89 -3.67
CA VAL A 138 8.33 8.05 -4.34
C VAL A 138 8.44 9.27 -3.43
N ASP A 139 8.75 10.42 -4.02
CA ASP A 139 8.71 11.70 -3.31
C ASP A 139 7.31 11.93 -2.69
N PRO A 140 7.23 12.19 -1.37
CA PRO A 140 5.97 12.52 -0.71
C PRO A 140 5.22 13.68 -1.37
N GLU A 141 5.91 14.67 -1.95
CA GLU A 141 5.25 15.81 -2.60
C GLU A 141 4.48 15.38 -3.85
N ILE A 142 5.05 14.49 -4.68
CA ILE A 142 4.36 13.92 -5.85
C ILE A 142 3.10 13.17 -5.39
N SER A 143 3.24 12.37 -4.33
CA SER A 143 2.14 11.58 -3.79
C SER A 143 1.04 12.46 -3.22
N GLN A 144 1.41 13.54 -2.52
CA GLN A 144 0.46 14.46 -1.89
C GLN A 144 -0.34 15.23 -2.95
N VAL A 145 0.32 15.77 -3.97
CA VAL A 145 -0.36 16.50 -5.06
C VAL A 145 -1.42 15.64 -5.74
N GLU A 146 -1.10 14.38 -6.05
CA GLU A 146 -2.04 13.49 -6.73
C GLU A 146 -3.15 12.96 -5.79
N LEU A 147 -2.92 12.93 -4.47
CA LEU A 147 -3.94 12.61 -3.48
C LEU A 147 -4.90 13.78 -3.23
N ASP A 148 -4.39 15.01 -3.26
CA ASP A 148 -5.18 16.25 -3.06
C ASP A 148 -6.11 16.55 -4.26
N GLU A 149 -5.85 15.94 -5.43
CA GLU A 149 -6.72 16.00 -6.60
C GLU A 149 -7.94 15.06 -6.51
N ILE A 150 -7.99 14.18 -5.50
CA ILE A 150 -9.10 13.23 -5.30
C ILE A 150 -10.13 13.83 -4.36
N ASP A 151 -11.40 13.82 -4.77
CA ASP A 151 -12.50 14.32 -3.95
C ASP A 151 -12.78 13.38 -2.76
N ASP A 152 -13.18 13.94 -1.62
CA ASP A 152 -13.53 13.18 -0.41
C ASP A 152 -14.62 12.12 -0.67
N GLU A 153 -15.53 12.40 -1.63
CA GLU A 153 -16.59 11.50 -2.06
C GLU A 153 -16.05 10.19 -2.66
N ASP A 154 -14.92 10.21 -3.39
CA ASP A 154 -14.32 9.01 -3.98
C ASP A 154 -13.79 8.05 -2.91
N TRP A 155 -13.46 8.56 -1.72
CA TRP A 155 -13.02 7.75 -0.59
C TRP A 155 -14.15 7.03 0.13
N ILE A 156 -15.41 7.43 -0.10
CA ILE A 156 -16.58 6.84 0.57
C ILE A 156 -16.67 5.35 0.25
N ASP A 157 -16.61 4.99 -1.03
CA ASP A 157 -16.70 3.60 -1.47
C ASP A 157 -15.55 2.74 -0.94
N VAL A 158 -14.34 3.30 -0.86
CA VAL A 158 -13.16 2.62 -0.30
C VAL A 158 -13.38 2.34 1.19
N GLY A 159 -13.81 3.35 1.93
CA GLY A 159 -14.13 3.26 3.35
C GLY A 159 -15.23 2.25 3.64
N GLN A 160 -16.30 2.27 2.85
CA GLN A 160 -17.40 1.32 2.97
C GLN A 160 -16.92 -0.12 2.77
N ARG A 161 -16.01 -0.39 1.82
CA ARG A 161 -15.39 -1.73 1.67
C ARG A 161 -14.65 -2.16 2.95
N VAL A 162 -13.92 -1.25 3.59
CA VAL A 162 -13.19 -1.53 4.84
C VAL A 162 -14.14 -1.95 5.97
N ILE A 163 -15.26 -1.26 6.13
CA ILE A 163 -16.20 -1.49 7.25
C ILE A 163 -17.38 -2.39 6.89
N LYS A 164 -17.49 -2.86 5.64
CA LYS A 164 -18.56 -3.77 5.17
C LYS A 164 -18.72 -4.99 6.07
N SER A 165 -17.61 -5.55 6.54
CA SER A 165 -17.61 -6.69 7.44
C SER A 165 -18.20 -6.37 8.82
N MET A 166 -18.49 -5.12 9.17
CA MET A 166 -18.99 -4.72 10.48
C MET A 166 -20.50 -4.48 10.49
N VAL A 167 -21.13 -4.30 9.33
CA VAL A 167 -22.57 -4.05 9.19
C VAL A 167 -23.40 -5.16 9.87
N HIS A 168 -22.96 -6.41 9.84
CA HIS A 168 -23.64 -7.52 10.52
C HIS A 168 -23.59 -7.49 12.07
N GLN A 169 -22.90 -6.51 12.66
CA GLN A 169 -22.85 -6.26 14.10
C GLN A 169 -23.88 -5.20 14.54
N VAL A 170 -24.51 -4.51 13.60
CA VAL A 170 -25.63 -3.60 13.86
C VAL A 170 -26.74 -4.38 14.58
N GLY A 171 -27.32 -3.79 15.63
CA GLY A 171 -28.31 -4.44 16.51
C GLY A 171 -27.77 -5.58 17.41
N LYS A 172 -26.45 -5.82 17.42
CA LYS A 172 -25.77 -6.72 18.39
C LYS A 172 -24.98 -5.96 19.44
N ILE A 173 -24.51 -4.78 19.11
CA ILE A 173 -23.80 -3.83 19.96
C ILE A 173 -24.43 -2.45 19.78
N SER A 174 -24.22 -1.53 20.71
CA SER A 174 -24.81 -0.19 20.61
C SER A 174 -24.29 0.55 19.38
N GLN A 175 -25.09 1.51 18.89
CA GLN A 175 -24.69 2.38 17.79
C GLN A 175 -23.36 3.12 18.08
N ARG A 176 -23.24 3.72 19.27
CA ARG A 176 -22.00 4.39 19.69
C ARG A 176 -20.80 3.46 19.70
N GLU A 177 -20.98 2.20 20.09
CA GLU A 177 -19.89 1.22 20.09
C GLU A 177 -19.49 0.81 18.66
N ILE A 178 -20.45 0.57 17.77
CA ILE A 178 -20.14 0.17 16.39
C ILE A 178 -19.50 1.33 15.61
N GLU A 179 -20.01 2.55 15.73
CA GLU A 179 -19.42 3.74 15.11
C GLU A 179 -17.99 3.98 15.60
N ARG A 180 -17.74 3.87 16.91
CA ARG A 180 -16.39 3.96 17.48
C ARG A 180 -15.46 2.92 16.84
N LYS A 181 -15.91 1.66 16.73
CA LYS A 181 -15.10 0.60 16.13
C LYS A 181 -14.88 0.83 14.63
N MET A 182 -15.89 1.27 13.89
CA MET A 182 -15.78 1.59 12.46
C MET A 182 -14.76 2.72 12.25
N ARG A 183 -14.86 3.80 13.04
CA ARG A 183 -13.90 4.91 13.03
C ARG A 183 -12.49 4.42 13.34
N SER A 184 -12.29 3.62 14.38
CA SER A 184 -10.97 3.05 14.68
C SER A 184 -10.42 2.20 13.53
N LYS A 185 -11.27 1.43 12.85
CA LYS A 185 -10.85 0.62 11.69
C LYS A 185 -10.46 1.50 10.51
N LEU A 186 -11.24 2.52 10.18
CA LEU A 186 -10.93 3.47 9.12
C LEU A 186 -9.62 4.22 9.39
N LEU A 187 -9.42 4.74 10.61
CA LEU A 187 -8.17 5.39 10.99
C LEU A 187 -6.94 4.45 10.85
N ALA A 188 -7.09 3.18 11.22
CA ALA A 188 -6.03 2.18 11.05
C ALA A 188 -5.70 1.91 9.57
N HIS A 189 -6.69 2.04 8.69
CA HIS A 189 -6.54 1.98 7.24
C HIS A 189 -6.07 3.30 6.60
N GLY A 190 -5.84 4.36 7.39
CA GLY A 190 -5.24 5.61 6.93
C GLY A 190 -6.23 6.68 6.46
N PHE A 191 -7.53 6.51 6.71
CA PHE A 191 -8.50 7.59 6.57
C PHE A 191 -8.30 8.63 7.69
N ASP A 192 -8.64 9.89 7.45
CA ASP A 192 -8.72 10.89 8.51
C ASP A 192 -10.09 10.91 9.19
N GLY A 193 -10.25 11.78 10.19
CA GLY A 193 -11.47 11.87 10.98
C GLY A 193 -12.67 12.48 10.24
N GLY A 194 -12.44 13.36 9.26
CA GLY A 194 -13.48 13.98 8.44
C GLY A 194 -14.09 12.94 7.52
N ILE A 195 -13.27 12.37 6.63
CA ILE A 195 -13.67 11.31 5.69
C ILE A 195 -14.27 10.11 6.44
N SER A 196 -13.69 9.71 7.57
CA SER A 196 -14.26 8.62 8.38
C SER A 196 -15.67 8.91 8.89
N SER A 197 -15.96 10.17 9.25
CA SER A 197 -17.28 10.56 9.73
C SER A 197 -18.30 10.53 8.59
N GLU A 198 -17.92 11.00 7.41
CA GLU A 198 -18.75 10.97 6.21
C GLU A 198 -19.04 9.55 5.75
N ILE A 199 -18.04 8.66 5.71
CA ILE A 199 -18.22 7.24 5.41
C ILE A 199 -19.24 6.61 6.36
N ILE A 200 -19.11 6.84 7.67
CA ILE A 200 -20.03 6.26 8.67
C ILE A 200 -21.44 6.83 8.50
N SER A 201 -21.56 8.14 8.26
CA SER A 201 -22.84 8.80 8.00
C SER A 201 -23.52 8.27 6.73
N SER A 202 -22.75 7.95 5.69
CA SER A 202 -23.27 7.44 4.41
C SER A 202 -23.90 6.05 4.51
N LEU A 203 -23.57 5.27 5.55
CA LEU A 203 -24.15 3.95 5.76
C LEU A 203 -25.59 3.98 6.25
N ASP A 204 -26.11 5.17 6.58
CA ASP A 204 -27.46 5.37 7.13
C ASP A 204 -27.77 4.37 8.26
N LEU A 205 -26.83 4.27 9.21
CA LEU A 205 -27.01 3.49 10.44
C LEU A 205 -27.96 4.23 11.40
N ALA A 206 -29.01 4.87 10.88
CA ALA A 206 -29.93 5.72 11.64
C ALA A 206 -30.31 5.07 12.98
N ASP A 207 -30.54 5.91 13.99
CA ASP A 207 -31.02 5.56 15.35
C ASP A 207 -32.34 4.77 15.24
N ASP A 208 -32.23 3.50 14.87
CA ASP A 208 -33.31 2.54 14.92
C ASP A 208 -33.43 2.15 16.39
N GLU A 209 -34.39 2.81 17.07
CA GLU A 209 -34.67 2.60 18.48
C GLU A 209 -34.89 1.11 18.79
N ASP A 210 -35.49 0.35 17.87
CA ASP A 210 -35.69 -1.09 18.02
C ASP A 210 -34.36 -1.84 17.98
N MET A 211 -33.46 -1.51 17.04
CA MET A 211 -32.12 -2.11 16.99
C MET A 211 -31.27 -1.76 18.21
N GLN A 212 -31.35 -0.53 18.70
CA GLN A 212 -30.64 -0.08 19.89
C GLN A 212 -31.16 -0.82 21.13
N MET A 213 -32.49 -0.97 21.25
CA MET A 213 -33.14 -1.74 22.31
C MET A 213 -32.74 -3.23 22.25
N GLU A 214 -32.73 -3.83 21.06
CA GLU A 214 -32.29 -5.21 20.87
C GLU A 214 -30.80 -5.42 21.22
N ALA A 215 -29.95 -4.45 20.88
CA ALA A 215 -28.54 -4.45 21.28
C ALA A 215 -28.40 -4.38 22.81
N LEU A 216 -29.14 -3.49 23.46
CA LEU A 216 -29.18 -3.35 24.92
C LEU A 216 -29.61 -4.65 25.59
N LYS A 217 -30.70 -5.26 25.12
CA LYS A 217 -31.19 -6.54 25.61
C LYS A 217 -30.13 -7.64 25.49
N LYS A 218 -29.52 -7.81 24.31
CA LYS A 218 -28.47 -8.83 24.09
C LYS A 218 -27.25 -8.62 24.99
N GLN A 219 -26.73 -7.40 25.05
CA GLN A 219 -25.55 -7.09 25.87
C GLN A 219 -25.88 -7.16 27.36
N GLY A 220 -27.08 -6.75 27.76
CA GLY A 220 -27.58 -6.83 29.12
C GLY A 220 -27.69 -8.26 29.62
N ILE A 221 -28.30 -9.16 28.85
CA ILE A 221 -28.36 -10.60 29.16
C ILE A 221 -26.95 -11.19 29.30
N LYS A 222 -26.05 -10.85 28.37
CA LYS A 222 -24.65 -11.30 28.41
C LYS A 222 -23.92 -10.81 29.67
N ALA A 223 -24.12 -9.54 30.05
CA ALA A 223 -23.55 -8.96 31.26
C ALA A 223 -24.12 -9.64 32.51
N TYR A 224 -25.44 -9.84 32.56
CA TYR A 224 -26.12 -10.51 33.66
C TYR A 224 -25.57 -11.92 33.88
N LYS A 225 -25.53 -12.74 32.82
CA LYS A 225 -24.96 -14.11 32.88
C LYS A 225 -23.50 -14.11 33.33
N ARG A 226 -22.70 -13.15 32.84
CA ARG A 226 -21.28 -13.02 33.20
C ARG A 226 -21.08 -12.68 34.68
N PHE A 227 -21.97 -11.88 35.27
CA PHE A 227 -21.82 -11.35 36.62
C PHE A 227 -22.80 -11.97 37.64
N ARG A 228 -23.50 -13.06 37.29
CA ARG A 228 -24.52 -13.70 38.15
C ARG A 228 -24.01 -14.16 39.52
N ARG A 229 -22.73 -14.49 39.63
CA ARG A 229 -22.09 -14.98 40.87
C ARG A 229 -21.95 -13.94 41.98
N PHE A 230 -22.12 -12.66 41.65
CA PHE A 230 -21.99 -11.56 42.60
C PHE A 230 -23.34 -11.27 43.27
N ASP A 231 -23.30 -10.66 44.46
CA ASP A 231 -24.50 -10.17 45.13
C ASP A 231 -25.19 -9.09 44.29
N GLU A 232 -26.43 -8.75 44.63
CA GLU A 232 -27.23 -7.83 43.81
C GLU A 232 -26.56 -6.47 43.60
N THR A 233 -25.95 -5.90 44.64
CA THR A 233 -25.34 -4.56 44.59
C THR A 233 -24.11 -4.58 43.71
N GLU A 234 -23.20 -5.54 43.97
CA GLU A 234 -21.98 -5.69 43.17
C GLU A 234 -22.30 -6.09 41.71
N ARG A 235 -23.30 -6.95 41.49
CA ARG A 235 -23.75 -7.36 40.15
C ARG A 235 -24.28 -6.17 39.35
N LYS A 236 -25.20 -5.38 39.92
CA LYS A 236 -25.74 -4.17 39.27
C LYS A 236 -24.61 -3.20 38.90
N PHE A 237 -23.67 -2.96 39.81
CA PHE A 237 -22.51 -2.10 39.54
C PHE A 237 -21.64 -2.61 38.38
N LYS A 238 -21.32 -3.92 38.32
CA LYS A 238 -20.54 -4.49 37.22
C LYS A 238 -21.28 -4.48 35.89
N ILE A 239 -22.58 -4.76 35.88
CA ILE A 239 -23.42 -4.66 34.68
C ILE A 239 -23.42 -3.22 34.16
N LYS A 240 -23.63 -2.23 35.04
CA LYS A 240 -23.59 -0.80 34.69
C LYS A 240 -22.26 -0.41 34.04
N LYS A 241 -21.13 -0.79 34.66
CA LYS A 241 -19.80 -0.54 34.09
C LYS A 241 -19.59 -1.22 32.74
N TYR A 242 -20.10 -2.45 32.56
CA TYR A 242 -20.01 -3.18 31.31
C TYR A 242 -20.82 -2.50 30.21
N LEU A 243 -22.11 -2.22 30.44
CA LEU A 243 -22.96 -1.61 29.41
C LEU A 243 -22.49 -0.20 29.05
N PHE A 244 -22.01 0.57 30.03
CA PHE A 244 -21.43 1.89 29.76
C PHE A 244 -20.19 1.82 28.85
N SER A 245 -19.30 0.84 29.04
CA SER A 245 -18.13 0.67 28.16
C SER A 245 -18.50 0.18 26.74
N HIS A 246 -19.69 -0.43 26.62
CA HIS A 246 -20.33 -0.83 25.37
C HIS A 246 -21.23 0.27 24.80
N GLY A 247 -21.12 1.51 25.27
CA GLY A 247 -21.69 2.70 24.62
C GLY A 247 -23.13 3.03 24.96
N PHE A 248 -23.79 2.28 25.84
CA PHE A 248 -25.14 2.60 26.31
C PHE A 248 -25.11 3.79 27.29
N SER A 249 -26.12 4.65 27.20
CA SER A 249 -26.34 5.78 28.12
C SER A 249 -26.80 5.33 29.50
N SER A 250 -26.65 6.20 30.50
CA SER A 250 -27.13 5.90 31.86
C SER A 250 -28.63 5.58 31.89
N GLY A 251 -29.45 6.29 31.10
CA GLY A 251 -30.90 6.06 31.05
C GLY A 251 -31.25 4.67 30.50
N GLU A 252 -30.64 4.26 29.39
CA GLU A 252 -30.81 2.91 28.82
C GLU A 252 -30.37 1.82 29.81
N ILE A 253 -29.24 2.04 30.48
CA ILE A 253 -28.72 1.07 31.46
C ILE A 253 -29.67 0.95 32.65
N ASP A 254 -30.17 2.07 33.16
CA ASP A 254 -31.08 2.07 34.31
C ASP A 254 -32.42 1.42 33.92
N ALA A 255 -32.96 1.67 32.72
CA ALA A 255 -34.14 0.98 32.18
C ALA A 255 -33.95 -0.55 32.12
N PHE A 256 -32.80 -1.03 31.64
CA PHE A 256 -32.48 -2.47 31.66
C PHE A 256 -32.42 -3.02 33.09
N LEU A 257 -31.75 -2.31 34.02
CA LEU A 257 -31.58 -2.75 35.40
C LEU A 257 -32.89 -2.73 36.22
N ASN A 258 -33.86 -1.92 35.81
CA ASN A 258 -35.20 -1.85 36.38
C ASN A 258 -36.15 -2.93 35.82
N GLY A 259 -35.73 -3.69 34.81
CA GLY A 259 -36.54 -4.70 34.16
C GLY A 259 -37.50 -4.15 33.09
N GLU A 260 -37.33 -2.89 32.66
CA GLU A 260 -38.18 -2.24 31.67
C GLU A 260 -37.92 -2.79 30.24
N VAL A 261 -36.72 -3.35 30.02
CA VAL A 261 -36.29 -3.92 28.73
C VAL A 261 -36.52 -5.44 28.64
N ILE A 262 -36.33 -6.13 29.76
CA ILE A 262 -36.56 -7.57 29.94
C ILE A 262 -36.73 -7.86 31.41
N ASP A 263 -37.64 -8.76 31.76
CA ASP A 263 -37.80 -9.20 33.14
C ASP A 263 -36.52 -9.90 33.63
N LEU A 264 -35.85 -9.31 34.62
CA LEU A 264 -34.62 -9.83 35.19
C LEU A 264 -34.85 -11.05 36.08
N SER A 265 -36.10 -11.27 36.54
CA SER A 265 -36.46 -12.46 37.31
C SER A 265 -36.42 -13.72 36.43
N GLU A 266 -36.86 -13.62 35.17
CA GLU A 266 -36.75 -14.70 34.18
C GLU A 266 -35.30 -15.04 33.84
N LEU A 267 -34.38 -14.06 33.95
CA LEU A 267 -32.95 -14.28 33.73
C LEU A 267 -32.23 -14.92 34.91
N ALA A 268 -32.80 -14.84 36.12
CA ALA A 268 -32.25 -15.49 37.30
C ALA A 268 -32.42 -17.03 37.25
N GLU A 269 -33.37 -17.51 36.44
CA GLU A 269 -33.68 -18.93 36.26
C GLU A 269 -32.78 -19.65 35.22
N TYR A 270 -31.89 -18.92 34.52
CA TYR A 270 -30.91 -19.43 33.54
C TYR A 270 -29.46 -19.54 34.08
#